data_AF-A0A077NT17-F1
#
_entry.id   AF-A0A077NT17-F1
#
_cell.length_a   1.000
_cell.length_b   1.000
_cell.length_c   1.000
_cell.angle_alpha   90.00
_cell.angle_beta   90.00
_cell.angle_gamma   90.00
#
_symmetry.space_group_name_H-M   'P 1'
#
loop_
_entity.id
_entity.type
_entity.pdbx_description
1 polymer ?
#
loop_
_entity_poly.entity_id
_entity_poly.type
_entity_poly.pdbx_seq_one_letter_code
_entity_poly.pdbx_strand_id
1 'polypeptide(L)' 'MFEDELVAIDGKVLRDSYNRSDRYSALHRASAYAAANKLVIGQVRTQSKSNEITAIPELIQLLELKEVLISIDAMGCRTR' A
#
# COMPACT_ATOMS: atom_id res chain seq x y z
N MET A 1 7.05 -11.70 -16.06
CA MET A 1 7.04 -10.71 -14.95
C MET A 1 5.58 -10.41 -14.68
N PHE A 2 5.00 -10.78 -13.52
CA PHE A 2 3.61 -10.55 -13.06
C PHE A 2 2.44 -10.41 -14.09
N GLU A 3 2.57 -10.94 -15.31
CA GLU A 3 1.51 -10.93 -16.33
C GLU A 3 0.29 -11.70 -15.80
N ASP A 4 -0.88 -11.09 -15.96
CA ASP A 4 -2.16 -11.60 -15.44
C ASP A 4 -2.21 -11.81 -13.91
N GLU A 5 -1.26 -11.23 -13.16
CA GLU A 5 -1.27 -11.29 -11.70
C GLU A 5 -2.29 -10.28 -11.12
N LEU A 6 -3.02 -10.69 -10.09
CA LEU A 6 -3.77 -9.79 -9.23
C LEU A 6 -2.84 -9.24 -8.15
N VAL A 7 -2.61 -7.93 -8.16
CA VAL A 7 -1.89 -7.22 -7.09
C VAL A 7 -2.88 -6.39 -6.27
N ALA A 8 -3.02 -6.74 -4.99
CA ALA A 8 -3.82 -5.98 -4.03
C ALA A 8 -2.96 -4.95 -3.31
N ILE A 9 -3.37 -3.69 -3.31
CA ILE A 9 -2.73 -2.61 -2.56
C ILE A 9 -3.67 -2.15 -1.45
N ASP A 10 -3.19 -2.23 -0.21
CA ASP A 10 -3.99 -1.89 0.97
C ASP A 10 -3.16 -1.13 2.01
N GLY A 11 -3.85 -0.26 2.75
CA GLY A 11 -3.31 0.51 3.87
C GLY A 11 -3.48 -0.24 5.19
N LYS A 12 -2.37 -0.49 5.89
CA LYS A 12 -2.36 -1.13 7.21
C LYS A 12 -1.70 -0.23 8.26
N VAL A 13 -2.23 -0.30 9.47
CA VAL A 13 -1.55 0.20 10.67
C VAL A 13 -0.94 -0.99 11.40
N LEU A 14 0.36 -0.92 11.69
CA LEU A 14 1.02 -2.00 12.41
C LEU A 14 0.55 -2.01 13.86
N ARG A 15 -0.03 -3.13 14.29
CA ARG A 15 -0.44 -3.32 15.68
C ARG A 15 0.79 -3.20 16.59
N ASP A 16 0.62 -2.51 17.71
CA ASP A 16 1.65 -2.28 18.73
C ASP A 16 2.81 -1.36 18.33
N SER A 17 2.74 -0.71 17.16
CA SER A 17 3.70 0.33 16.76
C SER A 17 3.46 1.70 17.42
N TYR A 18 2.39 1.83 18.20
CA TYR A 18 2.02 3.07 18.85
C TYR A 18 2.87 3.35 20.09
N ASN A 19 3.60 4.45 20.07
CA ASN A 19 4.27 5.04 21.21
C ASN A 19 3.31 5.98 21.96
N ARG A 20 3.03 5.71 23.24
CA ARG A 20 2.15 6.54 24.09
C ARG A 20 2.63 7.98 24.27
N SER A 21 3.92 8.23 24.11
CA SER A 21 4.55 9.54 24.22
C SER A 21 4.30 10.42 22.99
N ASP A 22 3.96 9.81 21.85
CA ASP A 22 3.79 10.47 20.56
C ASP A 22 2.50 9.98 19.88
N ARG A 23 1.49 10.85 19.79
CA ARG A 23 0.18 10.49 19.23
C ARG A 23 0.20 10.15 17.74
N TYR A 24 1.27 10.45 17.01
CA TYR A 24 1.42 10.16 15.57
C TYR A 24 2.42 9.05 15.28
N SER A 25 2.87 8.33 16.31
CA SER A 25 3.90 7.29 16.20
C SER A 25 3.42 6.00 15.54
N ALA A 26 2.11 5.78 15.43
CA ALA A 26 1.56 4.57 14.82
C ALA A 26 2.10 4.44 13.38
N LEU A 27 2.68 3.28 13.07
CA LEU A 27 3.26 3.04 11.76
C LEU A 27 2.15 2.72 10.76
N HIS A 28 1.79 3.72 9.95
CA HIS A 28 0.94 3.57 8.79
C HIS A 28 1.77 3.14 7.57
N ARG A 29 1.24 2.23 6.75
CA ARG A 29 1.94 1.70 5.59
C ARG A 29 0.97 1.24 4.52
N ALA A 30 1.29 1.50 3.25
CA ALA A 30 0.65 0.87 2.10
C ALA A 30 1.50 -0.32 1.64
N SER A 31 0.89 -1.46 1.34
CA SER A 31 1.59 -2.67 0.88
C SER A 31 0.96 -3.25 -0.38
N ALA A 32 1.79 -3.67 -1.33
CA ALA A 32 1.40 -4.38 -2.55
C ALA A 32 1.60 -5.88 -2.36
N TYR A 33 0.52 -6.64 -2.52
CA TYR A 33 0.47 -8.08 -2.31
C TYR A 33 0.12 -8.79 -3.63
N ALA A 34 1.04 -9.62 -4.13
CA ALA A 34 0.85 -10.47 -5.29
C ALA A 34 0.08 -11.74 -4.87
N ALA A 35 -1.18 -11.83 -5.28
CA ALA A 35 -2.13 -12.80 -4.74
C ALA A 35 -1.80 -14.26 -5.10
N ALA A 36 -1.35 -14.52 -6.34
CA ALA A 36 -0.99 -15.86 -6.78
C ALA A 36 0.31 -16.33 -6.11
N ASN A 37 1.26 -15.41 -5.93
CA ASN A 37 2.56 -15.68 -5.31
C ASN A 37 2.53 -15.67 -3.78
N LYS A 38 1.42 -15.21 -3.18
CA LYS A 38 1.25 -15.03 -1.74
C LYS A 38 2.36 -14.20 -1.09
N LEU A 39 2.81 -13.16 -1.79
CA LEU A 39 4.00 -12.40 -1.43
C LEU A 39 3.71 -10.89 -1.39
N VAL A 40 4.25 -10.22 -0.38
CA VAL A 40 4.33 -8.76 -0.37
C VAL A 40 5.54 -8.34 -1.21
N ILE A 41 5.28 -7.72 -2.36
CA ILE A 41 6.32 -7.35 -3.33
C ILE A 41 6.83 -5.93 -3.12
N GLY A 42 6.10 -5.09 -2.39
CA GLY A 42 6.53 -3.74 -2.05
C GLY A 42 5.69 -3.11 -0.94
N GLN A 43 6.26 -2.10 -0.30
CA GLN A 43 5.59 -1.36 0.76
C GLN A 43 6.17 0.04 0.92
N VAL A 44 5.34 1.02 1.25
CA VAL A 44 5.73 2.41 1.52
C VAL A 44 5.13 2.87 2.84
N ARG A 45 5.95 3.48 3.70
CA ARG A 45 5.50 4.08 4.97
C ARG A 45 4.70 5.34 4.68
N THR A 46 3.54 5.48 5.30
CA THR A 46 2.73 6.70 5.27
C THR A 46 2.78 7.40 6.63
N GLN A 47 2.61 8.72 6.63
CA GLN A 47 2.59 9.49 7.88
C GLN A 47 1.25 9.34 8.61
N SER A 48 0.16 9.19 7.85
CA SER A 48 -1.19 8.96 8.36
C SER A 48 -2.00 8.16 7.34
N LYS A 49 -3.18 7.68 7.76
CA LYS A 49 -4.13 6.99 6.88
C LYS A 49 -4.47 7.80 5.62
N SER A 50 -4.59 9.12 5.73
CA SER A 50 -4.96 10.00 4.61
C SER A 50 -3.85 10.15 3.56
N ASN A 51 -2.61 9.80 3.90
CA ASN A 51 -1.46 9.88 2.99
C ASN A 51 -1.35 8.65 2.06
N GLU A 52 -2.23 7.67 2.21
CA GLU A 52 -2.27 6.48 1.34
C GLU A 52 -2.60 6.84 -0.11
N ILE A 53 -3.40 7.90 -0.34
CA ILE A 53 -3.75 8.40 -1.69
C ILE A 53 -2.50 8.78 -2.49
N THR A 54 -1.50 9.38 -1.85
CA THR A 54 -0.23 9.76 -2.51
C THR A 54 0.76 8.61 -2.55
N ALA A 55 0.73 7.71 -1.56
CA ALA A 55 1.68 6.60 -1.46
C ALA A 55 1.35 5.45 -2.43
N ILE A 56 0.09 5.23 -2.78
CA ILE A 56 -0.31 4.18 -3.73
C ILE A 56 0.30 4.43 -5.12
N PRO A 57 0.17 5.62 -5.74
CA PRO A 57 0.85 5.92 -7.01
C PRO A 57 2.38 5.77 -6.94
N GLU A 58 3.00 6.19 -5.84
CA GLU A 58 4.45 6.04 -5.61
C GLU A 58 4.85 4.56 -5.60
N LEU A 59 4.11 3.72 -4.87
CA LEU A 59 4.36 2.29 -4.78
C LEU A 59 4.21 1.58 -6.14
N ILE A 60 3.24 1.99 -6.98
CA ILE A 60 3.06 1.44 -8.32
C ILE A 60 4.25 1.82 -9.22
N GLN A 61 4.73 3.07 -9.14
CA GLN A 61 5.90 3.53 -9.89
C GLN A 61 7.18 2.79 -9.48
N LEU A 62 7.39 2.60 -8.18
CA LEU A 62 8.56 1.90 -7.64
C LEU A 62 8.64 0.43 -8.08
N LEU A 63 7.50 -0.23 -8.26
CA LEU A 63 7.42 -1.64 -8.61
C LEU A 63 7.38 -1.90 -10.12
N GLU A 64 7.31 -0.85 -10.94
CA GLU A 64 7.19 -0.93 -12.41
C GLU A 64 6.14 -1.95 -12.88
N LEU A 65 4.99 -2.02 -12.20
CA LEU A 65 3.93 -2.98 -12.52
C LEU A 65 3.32 -2.65 -13.89
N LYS A 66 3.57 -3.51 -14.88
CA LYS A 66 3.00 -3.43 -16.23
C LYS A 66 2.13 -4.64 -16.49
N GLU A 67 0.99 -4.43 -17.14
CA GLU A 67 0.07 -5.52 -17.54
C GLU A 67 -0.46 -6.36 -16.35
N VAL A 68 -0.60 -5.70 -15.19
CA VAL A 68 -1.07 -6.30 -13.94
C VAL A 68 -2.46 -5.75 -13.60
N LEU A 69 -3.36 -6.60 -13.08
CA LEU A 69 -4.62 -6.15 -12.50
C LEU A 69 -4.37 -5.66 -11.07
N ILE A 70 -4.57 -4.36 -10.85
CA ILE A 70 -4.41 -3.76 -9.52
C ILE A 70 -5.78 -3.58 -8.85
N SER A 71 -5.92 -4.11 -7.63
CA SER A 71 -7.03 -3.83 -6.74
C SER A 71 -6.57 -2.93 -5.60
N ILE A 72 -7.30 -1.84 -5.34
CA ILE A 72 -6.99 -0.89 -4.26
C ILE A 72 -8.22 -0.67 -3.38
N ASP A 73 -8.01 -0.26 -2.13
CA ASP A 73 -9.11 0.19 -1.27
C ASP A 73 -9.84 1.38 -1.88
N ALA A 74 -11.16 1.43 -1.69
CA ALA A 74 -12.03 2.48 -2.25
C ALA A 74 -11.62 3.90 -1.81
N MET A 75 -11.06 4.07 -0.60
CA MET A 75 -10.54 5.38 -0.16
C MET A 75 -9.34 5.85 -0.99
N GLY A 76 -8.56 4.92 -1.55
CA GLY A 76 -7.45 5.21 -2.47
C GLY A 76 -7.91 5.54 -3.89
N CYS A 77 -9.16 5.22 -4.24
CA CYS A 77 -9.73 5.55 -5.54
C CYS A 77 -10.21 7.00 -5.55
N ARG A 78 -9.34 7.90 -6.03
CA ARG A 78 -9.68 9.33 -6.18
C ARG A 78 -9.67 9.71 -7.65
N THR A 79 -10.82 10.13 -8.17
CA THR A 79 -10.90 10.85 -9.43
C THR A 79 -10.24 12.21 -9.24
N ARG A 80 -9.46 12.62 -10.23
CA ARG A 80 -8.78 13.91 -10.28
C ARG A 80 -9.71 15.08 -9.91
#